data_AF-A0AAN0MCX1-F1
#
_entry.id   AF-A0AAN0MCX1-F1
#
_cell.length_a   1.000
_cell.length_b   1.000
_cell.length_c   1.000
_cell.angle_alpha   90.00
_cell.angle_beta   90.00
_cell.angle_gamma   90.00
#
_symmetry.space_group_name_H-M   'P 1'
#
loop_
_entity.id
_entity.type
_entity.pdbx_description
1 polymer ?
#
loop_
_entity_poly.entity_id
_entity_poly.type
_entity_poly.pdbx_seq_one_letter_code
_entity_poly.pdbx_strand_id
1 'polypeptide(L)'
;MRGWLAYSGAFVCGVGAMLLCYLAGFLLIMSADNSGMGSLVLFVVVLPMTASLVAFALAYYGMTGRKYSLNAWTCGAAFVALATLIFTALIIQDTLEEVPAAVSLVVVLYFGGGVMIQRATNG
;
A
#
# COMPACT_ATOMS: atom_id res chain seq x y z
N MET A 1 16.85 15.91 5.64
CA MET A 1 16.02 15.36 6.74
C MET A 1 14.52 15.72 6.61
N ARG A 2 14.14 16.97 6.28
CA ARG A 2 12.73 17.41 6.13
C ARG A 2 11.87 16.56 5.17
N GLY A 3 12.44 16.07 4.07
CA GLY A 3 11.71 15.22 3.09
C GLY A 3 11.32 13.84 3.61
N TRP A 4 12.13 13.25 4.49
CA TRP A 4 11.84 11.95 5.11
C TRP A 4 10.70 12.03 6.13
N LEU A 5 10.56 13.16 6.82
CA LEU A 5 9.47 13.41 7.77
C LEU A 5 8.11 13.48 7.05
N ALA A 6 8.03 14.23 5.94
CA ALA A 6 6.85 14.28 5.10
C ALA A 6 6.53 12.91 4.46
N TYR A 7 7.56 12.17 4.03
CA TYR A 7 7.39 10.81 3.52
C TYR A 7 6.82 9.86 4.59
N SER A 8 7.40 9.88 5.79
CA SER A 8 6.96 9.03 6.91
C SER A 8 5.51 9.32 7.30
N GLY A 9 5.15 10.61 7.41
CA GLY A 9 3.77 11.01 7.70
C GLY A 9 2.79 10.53 6.63
N ALA A 10 3.16 10.66 5.35
CA ALA A 10 2.31 10.25 4.24
C ALA A 10 2.15 8.73 4.20
N PHE A 11 3.23 8.01 4.51
CA PHE A 11 3.22 6.55 4.61
C PHE A 11 2.30 6.06 5.73
N VAL A 12 2.37 6.68 6.91
CA VAL A 12 1.46 6.36 8.03
C VAL A 12 0.01 6.63 7.64
N CYS A 13 -0.28 7.74 6.94
CA CYS A 13 -1.63 8.00 6.42
C CYS A 13 -2.08 6.94 5.41
N GLY A 14 -1.20 6.50 4.51
CA GLY A 14 -1.48 5.42 3.55
C GLY A 14 -1.79 4.09 4.25
N VAL A 15 -0.97 3.70 5.22
CA VAL A 15 -1.19 2.48 6.02
C VAL A 15 -2.49 2.57 6.83
N GLY A 16 -2.77 3.73 7.43
CA GLY A 16 -4.02 3.95 8.16
C GLY A 16 -5.26 3.84 7.27
N ALA A 17 -5.21 4.44 6.08
CA ALA A 17 -6.30 4.32 5.10
C ALA A 17 -6.47 2.87 4.61
N MET A 18 -5.37 2.15 4.38
CA MET A 18 -5.39 0.72 4.03
C MET A 18 -6.11 -0.10 5.11
N LEU A 19 -5.74 0.11 6.38
CA LEU A 19 -6.32 -0.61 7.52
C LEU A 19 -7.83 -0.35 7.63
N LEU A 20 -8.25 0.92 7.51
CA LEU A 20 -9.67 1.28 7.57
C LEU A 20 -10.46 0.68 6.41
N CYS A 21 -9.92 0.73 5.19
CA CYS A 21 -10.55 0.10 4.03
C CYS A 21 -10.62 -1.42 4.16
N TYR A 22 -9.57 -2.06 4.68
CA TYR A 22 -9.56 -3.50 4.94
C TYR A 22 -10.63 -3.88 5.95
N LEU A 23 -10.72 -3.17 7.09
CA LEU A 23 -11.73 -3.44 8.12
C LEU A 23 -13.15 -3.25 7.57
N ALA A 24 -13.40 -2.16 6.84
CA ALA A 24 -14.69 -1.90 6.22
C ALA A 24 -15.04 -2.96 5.15
N GLY A 25 -14.08 -3.34 4.31
CA GLY A 25 -14.25 -4.38 3.30
C GLY A 25 -14.53 -5.75 3.91
N PHE A 26 -13.84 -6.09 5.00
CA PHE A 26 -14.05 -7.35 5.73
C PHE A 26 -15.43 -7.40 6.38
N LEU A 27 -15.87 -6.31 7.01
CA LEU A 27 -17.23 -6.20 7.57
C LEU A 27 -18.30 -6.35 6.49
N LEU A 28 -18.12 -5.71 5.33
CA LEU A 28 -19.04 -5.83 4.20
C LEU A 28 -19.13 -7.27 3.68
N ILE A 29 -17.99 -7.95 3.52
CA ILE A 29 -17.93 -9.34 3.08
C ILE A 29 -18.62 -10.27 4.09
N MET A 30 -18.33 -10.11 5.39
CA MET A 30 -18.94 -10.94 6.44
C MET A 30 -20.44 -10.73 6.58
N SER A 31 -20.95 -9.56 6.18
CA SER A 31 -22.39 -9.27 6.16
C SER A 31 -23.12 -9.77 4.89
N ALA A 32 -22.38 -10.24 3.89
CA ALA A 32 -22.93 -10.66 2.61
C ALA A 32 -23.07 -12.19 2.55
N ASP A 33 -24.30 -12.68 2.44
CA ASP A 33 -24.65 -14.12 2.47
C ASP A 33 -24.04 -14.97 1.34
N ASN A 34 -23.34 -14.39 0.35
CA ASN A 34 -22.67 -15.12 -0.74
C ASN A 34 -21.54 -14.30 -1.40
N SER A 35 -20.53 -13.91 -0.64
CA SER A 35 -19.33 -13.25 -1.20
C SER A 35 -18.47 -14.25 -1.98
N GLY A 36 -18.55 -14.24 -3.31
CA GLY A 36 -17.66 -15.02 -4.17
C GLY A 36 -16.20 -14.56 -4.08
N MET A 37 -15.25 -15.42 -4.47
CA MET A 37 -13.80 -15.18 -4.39
C MET A 37 -13.35 -13.85 -5.03
N GLY A 38 -14.02 -13.41 -6.10
CA GLY A 38 -13.77 -12.12 -6.74
C GLY A 38 -14.10 -10.90 -5.87
N SER A 39 -15.16 -10.98 -5.05
CA SER A 39 -15.52 -9.91 -4.11
C SER A 39 -14.51 -9.80 -2.97
N LEU A 40 -14.01 -10.94 -2.49
CA LEU A 40 -12.91 -11.00 -1.51
C LEU A 40 -11.67 -10.27 -2.03
N VAL A 41 -11.20 -10.61 -3.23
CA VAL A 41 -10.01 -9.95 -3.82
C VAL A 41 -10.24 -8.45 -4.00
N LEU A 42 -11.42 -8.04 -4.47
CA LEU A 42 -11.70 -6.63 -4.73
C LEU A 42 -11.75 -5.79 -3.43
N PHE A 43 -12.48 -6.25 -2.42
CA PHE A 43 -12.69 -5.50 -1.18
C PHE A 43 -11.54 -5.64 -0.17
N VAL A 44 -10.80 -6.75 -0.18
CA VAL A 44 -9.74 -7.02 0.80
C VAL A 44 -8.36 -6.67 0.27
N VAL A 45 -8.16 -6.67 -1.06
CA VAL A 45 -6.85 -6.43 -1.66
C VAL A 45 -6.85 -5.15 -2.49
N VAL A 46 -7.69 -5.05 -3.52
CA VAL A 46 -7.63 -3.93 -4.48
C VAL A 46 -8.05 -2.60 -3.85
N LEU A 47 -9.17 -2.57 -3.12
CA LEU A 47 -9.67 -1.35 -2.48
C LEU A 47 -8.72 -0.81 -1.40
N PRO A 48 -8.18 -1.62 -0.47
CA PRO A 48 -7.21 -1.15 0.51
C PRO A 48 -5.91 -0.64 -0.13
N MET A 49 -5.42 -1.29 -1.19
CA MET A 49 -4.22 -0.84 -1.92
C MET A 49 -4.44 0.51 -2.62
N THR A 50 -5.57 0.66 -3.31
CA THR A 50 -5.90 1.92 -3.99
C THR A 50 -6.14 3.05 -3.00
N ALA A 51 -6.85 2.79 -1.91
CA ALA A 51 -7.05 3.77 -0.83
C ALA A 51 -5.73 4.20 -0.20
N SER A 52 -4.82 3.25 0.07
CA SER A 52 -3.47 3.53 0.58
C SER A 52 -2.68 4.46 -0.34
N LEU A 53 -2.65 4.14 -1.64
CA LEU A 53 -1.96 4.94 -2.65
C LEU A 53 -2.53 6.36 -2.76
N VAL A 54 -3.85 6.50 -2.76
CA VAL A 54 -4.54 7.80 -2.82
C VAL A 54 -4.26 8.63 -1.57
N ALA A 55 -4.40 8.03 -0.39
CA ALA A 55 -4.14 8.70 0.89
C ALA A 55 -2.68 9.11 1.01
N PHE A 56 -1.74 8.24 0.61
CA PHE A 56 -0.32 8.56 0.54
C PHE A 56 -0.07 9.77 -0.36
N ALA A 57 -0.60 9.76 -1.58
CA ALA A 57 -0.36 10.82 -2.55
C ALA A 57 -0.96 12.17 -2.11
N LEU A 58 -2.17 12.17 -1.55
CA LEU A 58 -2.82 13.37 -1.01
C LEU A 58 -2.04 13.94 0.17
N ALA A 59 -1.66 13.09 1.13
CA ALA A 59 -0.88 13.51 2.29
C ALA A 59 0.50 14.04 1.90
N TYR A 60 1.20 13.33 1.01
CA TYR A 60 2.52 13.73 0.53
C TYR A 60 2.47 15.03 -0.27
N TYR A 61 1.46 15.19 -1.13
CA TYR A 61 1.22 16.45 -1.85
C TYR A 61 0.93 17.61 -0.89
N GLY A 62 0.06 17.41 0.10
CA GLY A 62 -0.25 18.42 1.12
C GLY A 62 0.98 18.86 1.92
N MET A 63 1.92 17.96 2.20
CA MET A 63 3.13 18.27 2.97
C MET A 63 4.29 18.81 2.16
N THR A 64 4.42 18.45 0.87
CA THR A 64 5.60 18.79 0.06
C THR A 64 5.30 19.68 -1.15
N GLY A 65 4.03 19.84 -1.53
CA GLY A 65 3.59 20.55 -2.73
C GLY A 65 3.97 19.87 -4.05
N ARG A 66 4.59 18.68 -4.02
CA ARG A 66 5.08 17.99 -5.22
C ARG A 66 4.02 17.08 -5.81
N LYS A 67 3.69 17.31 -7.08
CA LYS A 67 2.81 16.42 -7.85
C LYS A 67 3.64 15.29 -8.45
N TYR A 68 3.13 14.07 -8.36
CA TYR A 68 3.72 12.91 -9.04
C TYR A 68 3.32 12.90 -10.52
N SER A 69 4.28 12.54 -11.39
CA SER A 69 3.98 12.25 -12.78
C SER A 69 3.20 10.94 -12.90
N LEU A 70 2.47 10.78 -14.01
CA LEU A 70 1.69 9.58 -14.30
C LEU A 70 2.58 8.33 -14.35
N ASN A 71 3.81 8.46 -14.85
CA ASN A 71 4.81 7.38 -14.87
C ASN A 71 5.30 7.01 -13.46
N ALA A 72 5.53 7.99 -12.58
CA ALA A 72 5.92 7.70 -11.20
C ALA A 72 4.80 6.96 -10.44
N TRP A 73 3.55 7.31 -10.74
CA TRP A 73 2.36 6.65 -10.21
C TRP A 73 2.26 5.19 -10.66
N THR A 74 2.42 4.91 -11.95
CA THR A 74 2.33 3.54 -12.47
C THR A 74 3.46 2.66 -11.96
N CYS A 75 4.69 3.17 -11.90
CA CYS A 75 5.82 2.46 -11.32
C CYS A 75 5.61 2.17 -9.82
N GLY A 76 5.09 3.14 -9.06
CA GLY A 76 4.77 2.95 -7.64
C GLY A 76 3.67 1.91 -7.43
N ALA A 77 2.58 1.98 -8.19
CA ALA A 77 1.49 1.01 -8.13
C ALA A 77 1.97 -0.40 -8.51
N ALA A 78 2.79 -0.54 -9.55
CA ALA A 78 3.37 -1.82 -9.95
C ALA A 78 4.29 -2.40 -8.88
N PHE A 79 5.12 -1.59 -8.24
CA PHE A 79 5.98 -2.03 -7.13
C PHE A 79 5.16 -2.52 -5.94
N VAL A 80 4.13 -1.76 -5.52
CA VAL A 80 3.25 -2.14 -4.41
C VAL A 80 2.50 -3.44 -4.75
N ALA A 81 2.01 -3.59 -5.98
CA ALA A 81 1.36 -4.82 -6.45
C ALA A 81 2.28 -6.04 -6.40
N LEU A 82 3.50 -5.91 -6.94
CA LEU A 82 4.48 -7.01 -6.96
C LEU A 82 4.94 -7.39 -5.55
N ALA A 83 5.25 -6.43 -4.70
CA ALA A 83 5.65 -6.70 -3.31
C ALA A 83 4.52 -7.44 -2.59
N THR A 84 3.29 -6.96 -2.71
CA THR A 84 2.12 -7.60 -2.07
C THR A 84 1.92 -9.02 -2.59
N LEU A 85 2.01 -9.26 -3.91
CA LEU A 85 1.90 -10.59 -4.49
C LEU A 85 2.99 -11.56 -3.99
N ILE A 86 4.25 -11.10 -3.92
CA ILE A 86 5.36 -11.92 -3.44
C ILE A 86 5.13 -12.33 -1.98
N PHE A 87 4.81 -11.38 -1.11
CA PHE A 87 4.58 -11.69 0.31
C PHE A 87 3.33 -12.54 0.54
N THR A 88 2.26 -12.31 -0.23
CA THR A 88 1.08 -13.20 -0.21
C THR A 88 1.43 -14.62 -0.67
N ALA A 89 2.25 -14.78 -1.71
CA ALA A 89 2.68 -16.10 -2.16
C ALA A 89 3.54 -16.82 -1.11
N LEU A 90 4.42 -16.11 -0.41
CA LEU A 90 5.24 -16.65 0.68
C LEU A 90 4.38 -17.13 1.87
N ILE A 91 3.28 -16.43 2.17
CA ILE A 91 2.31 -16.86 3.18
C ILE A 91 1.56 -18.10 2.70
N ILE A 92 1.04 -18.11 1.47
CA ILE A 92 0.27 -19.25 0.92
C ILE A 92 1.13 -20.52 0.82
N GLN A 93 2.43 -20.39 0.59
CA GLN A 93 3.38 -21.51 0.54
C GLN A 93 3.88 -21.94 1.92
N ASP A 94 3.32 -21.42 3.02
CA ASP A 94 3.77 -21.64 4.40
C ASP A 94 5.28 -21.43 4.60
N THR A 95 5.90 -20.59 3.78
CA THR A 95 7.35 -20.32 3.83
C THR A 95 7.66 -19.29 4.90
N LEU A 96 6.72 -18.38 5.17
CA LEU A 96 6.83 -17.34 6.16
C LEU A 96 5.50 -17.18 6.89
N GLU A 97 5.53 -17.13 8.22
CA GLU A 97 4.32 -16.85 9.00
C GLU A 97 3.73 -15.48 8.66
N GLU A 98 2.41 -15.34 8.84
CA GLU A 98 1.65 -14.13 8.45
C GLU A 98 2.21 -12.84 9.05
N VAL A 99 2.55 -12.87 10.34
CA VAL A 99 3.07 -11.69 11.07
C VAL A 99 4.43 -11.24 10.52
N PRO A 100 5.47 -12.10 10.44
CA PRO A 100 6.75 -11.70 9.86
C PRO A 100 6.63 -11.33 8.38
N ALA A 101 5.71 -11.93 7.61
CA ALA A 101 5.45 -11.54 6.23
C ALA A 101 4.87 -10.13 6.12
N ALA A 102 3.88 -9.80 6.96
CA ALA A 102 3.28 -8.47 7.01
C ALA A 102 4.31 -7.41 7.43
N VAL A 103 5.12 -7.68 8.46
CA VAL A 103 6.18 -6.75 8.90
C VAL A 103 7.21 -6.54 7.79
N SER A 104 7.65 -7.61 7.15
CA SER A 104 8.62 -7.54 6.05
C SER A 104 8.05 -6.79 4.84
N LEU A 105 6.78 -7.00 4.50
CA LEU A 105 6.08 -6.27 3.45
C LEU A 105 6.06 -4.76 3.76
N VAL A 106 5.68 -4.36 4.97
CA VAL A 106 5.65 -2.94 5.37
C VAL A 106 7.04 -2.32 5.27
N VAL A 107 8.08 -3.03 5.72
CA VAL A 107 9.49 -2.58 5.62
C VAL A 107 9.90 -2.40 4.16
N VAL A 108 9.62 -3.39 3.30
CA VAL A 108 9.96 -3.33 1.87
C VAL A 108 9.22 -2.19 1.18
N LEU A 109 7.94 -1.99 1.48
CA LEU A 109 7.14 -0.90 0.92
C LEU A 109 7.66 0.48 1.37
N TYR A 110 8.03 0.62 2.64
CA TYR A 110 8.55 1.85 3.20
C TYR A 110 9.92 2.24 2.62
N PHE A 111 10.89 1.31 2.63
CA PHE A 111 12.22 1.62 2.09
C PHE A 111 12.21 1.70 0.56
N GLY A 112 11.52 0.78 -0.11
CA GLY A 112 11.40 0.77 -1.56
C GLY A 112 10.73 2.03 -2.11
N GLY A 113 9.60 2.43 -1.50
CA GLY A 113 8.91 3.68 -1.86
C GLY A 113 9.77 4.92 -1.62
N GLY A 114 10.49 4.98 -0.49
CA GLY A 114 11.41 6.07 -0.19
C GLY A 114 12.52 6.22 -1.23
N VAL A 115 13.12 5.11 -1.66
CA VAL A 115 14.17 5.10 -2.70
C VAL A 115 13.61 5.54 -4.06
N MET A 116 12.43 5.07 -4.44
CA MET A 116 11.78 5.47 -5.70
C MET A 116 11.51 6.97 -5.74
N ILE A 117 11.00 7.55 -4.65
CA ILE A 117 10.72 8.98 -4.56
C ILE A 117 12.01 9.79 -4.63
N GLN A 118 13.07 9.37 -3.93
CA GLN A 118 14.36 10.05 -4.00
C GLN A 118 14.91 10.08 -5.43
N ARG A 119 14.85 8.95 -6.14
CA ARG A 119 15.27 8.87 -7.55
C ARG A 119 14.43 9.77 -8.44
N ALA A 120 13.11 9.79 -8.25
CA ALA A 120 12.21 10.66 -9.02
C ALA A 120 12.44 12.16 -8.75
N THR A 121 13.05 12.52 -7.62
CA THR A 121 13.33 13.94 -7.27
C THR A 121 14.75 14.40 -7.55
N ASN A 122 15.69 13.48 -7.78
CA ASN A 122 17.08 13.78 -8.13
C ASN A 122 17.36 13.65 -9.64
N GLY A 123 16.37 13.21 -10.42
CA GLY A 123 16.41 13.13 -11.88
C GLY A 123 15.80 14.34 -12.56
#